data_AF-A0ABD3XUQ1-F1
#
_entry.id   AF-A0ABD3XUQ1-F1
#
_cell.length_a   1.000
_cell.length_b   1.000
_cell.length_c   1.000
_cell.angle_alpha   90.00
_cell.angle_beta   90.00
_cell.angle_gamma   90.00
#
_symmetry.space_group_name_H-M   'P 1'
#
loop_
_entity.id
_entity.type
_entity.pdbx_description
1 polymer ?
#
loop_
_entity_poly.entity_id
_entity_poly.type
_entity_poly.pdbx_seq_one_letter_code
_entity_poly.pdbx_strand_id
1 'polypeptide(L)'
;SVIPAEFLKMDTRSLHMYKAALNEGKEKVYNIRVMVVGQYGVGKTTLTQRLLGKNVNLSERHSTDGIDVHIECSKVSLSTGEWTTQEK
;
A
#
# COMPACT_ATOMS: atom_id res chain seq x y z
N SER A 1 11.59 15.18 17.91
CA SER A 1 10.84 14.16 17.14
C SER A 1 11.55 12.83 17.32
N VAL A 2 10.82 11.73 17.58
CA VAL A 2 11.43 10.39 17.71
C VAL A 2 11.71 9.87 16.30
N ILE A 3 12.96 9.48 16.03
CA ILE A 3 13.36 8.91 14.75
C ILE A 3 12.96 7.42 14.74
N PRO A 4 12.17 6.95 13.77
CA PRO A 4 11.83 5.53 13.64
C PRO A 4 13.09 4.68 13.45
N ALA A 5 13.08 3.44 13.98
CA ALA A 5 14.26 2.58 13.99
C ALA A 5 14.78 2.22 12.59
N GLU A 6 13.91 2.29 11.58
CA GLU A 6 14.23 2.07 10.17
C GLU A 6 15.22 3.11 9.63
N PHE A 7 15.14 4.36 10.13
CA PHE A 7 16.03 5.44 9.73
C PHE A 7 17.36 5.42 10.49
N LEU A 8 17.43 4.75 11.65
CA LEU A 8 18.68 4.61 12.42
C LEU A 8 19.71 3.71 11.71
N LYS A 9 19.26 2.85 10.78
CA LYS A 9 20.11 1.96 9.98
C LYS A 9 20.55 2.58 8.65
N MET A 10 20.08 3.78 8.33
CA MET A 10 20.45 4.47 7.09
C MET A 10 21.82 5.14 7.20
N ASP A 11 22.43 5.41 6.05
CA ASP A 11 23.68 6.17 5.98
C ASP A 11 23.54 7.58 6.57
N THR A 12 24.66 8.17 6.97
CA THR A 12 24.72 9.48 7.64
C THR A 12 24.06 10.59 6.84
N ARG A 13 24.13 10.54 5.49
CA ARG A 13 23.54 11.56 4.62
C ARG A 13 22.02 11.47 4.64
N SER A 14 21.48 10.26 4.49
CA SER A 14 20.05 9.98 4.54
C SER A 14 19.43 10.38 5.89
N LEU A 15 20.15 10.13 6.99
CA LEU A 15 19.72 10.51 8.34
C LEU A 15 19.72 12.03 8.53
N HIS A 16 20.70 12.73 7.96
CA HIS A 16 20.74 14.20 7.96
C HIS A 16 19.58 14.80 7.16
N MET A 17 19.29 14.27 5.96
CA MET A 17 18.14 14.71 5.14
C MET A 17 16.81 14.47 5.86
N TYR A 18 16.64 13.32 6.51
CA TYR A 18 15.44 13.04 7.30
C TYR A 18 15.25 14.04 8.45
N LYS A 19 16.33 14.37 9.18
CA LYS A 19 16.29 15.38 10.24
C LYS A 19 15.98 16.78 9.71
N ALA A 20 16.51 17.15 8.56
CA ALA A 20 16.20 18.42 7.91
C ALA A 20 14.70 18.49 7.53
N ALA A 21 14.18 17.44 6.89
CA ALA A 21 12.76 17.35 6.54
C ALA A 21 11.83 17.41 7.77
N LEU A 22 12.23 16.82 8.91
CA LEU A 22 11.49 16.93 10.16
C LEU A 22 11.42 18.35 10.74
N ASN A 23 12.40 19.20 10.44
CA ASN A 23 12.41 20.61 10.86
C ASN A 23 11.58 21.50 9.92
N GLU A 24 11.51 21.15 8.64
CA GLU A 24 10.75 21.89 7.62
C GLU A 24 9.23 21.72 7.80
N GLY A 25 8.78 20.62 8.40
CA GLY A 25 7.37 20.44 8.75
C GLY A 25 6.97 19.00 9.03
N LYS A 26 5.66 18.75 8.95
CA LYS A 26 5.07 17.40 9.02
C LYS A 26 4.14 17.20 7.84
N GLU A 27 4.32 16.09 7.14
CA GLU A 27 3.41 15.64 6.11
C GLU A 27 2.69 14.37 6.58
N LYS A 28 1.39 14.27 6.33
CA LYS A 28 0.65 13.03 6.60
C LYS A 28 0.82 12.10 5.40
N VAL A 29 1.49 10.97 5.62
CA VAL A 29 1.66 9.93 4.59
C VAL A 29 0.55 8.90 4.74
N TYR A 30 -0.36 8.83 3.78
CA TYR A 30 -1.45 7.84 3.74
C TYR A 30 -1.10 6.70 2.79
N ASN A 31 -0.14 5.86 3.20
CA ASN A 31 0.30 4.69 2.45
C ASN A 31 0.24 3.45 3.34
N ILE A 32 -0.37 2.37 2.84
CA ILE A 32 -0.42 1.07 3.51
C ILE A 32 0.03 -0.03 2.54
N ARG A 33 0.84 -0.96 3.06
CA ARG A 33 1.17 -2.21 2.37
C ARG A 33 0.35 -3.34 2.98
N VAL A 34 -0.46 -4.00 2.17
CA VAL A 34 -1.26 -5.16 2.58
C VAL A 34 -0.71 -6.40 1.91
N MET A 35 -0.40 -7.42 2.70
CA MET A 35 0.14 -8.69 2.23
C MET A 35 -0.86 -9.81 2.48
N VAL A 36 -1.28 -10.50 1.41
CA VAL A 36 -2.26 -11.60 1.48
C VAL A 36 -1.54 -12.94 1.35
N VAL A 37 -1.50 -13.71 2.44
CA VAL A 37 -0.77 -14.99 2.54
C VAL A 37 -1.69 -16.12 3.01
N GLY A 38 -1.30 -17.35 2.70
CA GLY A 38 -2.11 -18.55 2.96
C GLY A 38 -1.78 -19.68 1.99
N GLN A 39 -2.26 -20.89 2.28
CA GLN A 39 -1.98 -22.09 1.49
C GLN A 39 -2.42 -21.96 0.02
N TYR A 40 -1.89 -22.83 -0.85
CA TYR A 40 -2.29 -22.88 -2.25
C TYR A 40 -3.81 -23.12 -2.37
N GLY A 41 -4.47 -22.47 -3.34
CA GLY A 41 -5.89 -22.68 -3.61
C GLY A 41 -6.90 -22.04 -2.63
N VAL A 42 -6.47 -21.40 -1.53
CA VAL A 42 -7.41 -20.81 -0.53
C VAL A 42 -8.12 -19.53 -0.98
N GLY A 43 -7.95 -19.10 -2.23
CA GLY A 43 -8.63 -17.92 -2.77
C GLY A 43 -7.97 -16.57 -2.49
N LYS A 44 -6.67 -16.53 -2.17
CA LYS A 44 -5.91 -15.27 -1.96
C LYS A 44 -6.10 -14.27 -3.12
N THR A 45 -5.90 -14.75 -4.35
CA THR A 45 -6.07 -13.96 -5.57
C THR A 45 -7.51 -13.47 -5.70
N THR A 46 -8.51 -14.30 -5.34
CA THR A 46 -9.93 -13.95 -5.34
C THR A 46 -10.24 -12.83 -4.37
N LEU A 47 -9.73 -12.94 -3.14
CA LEU A 47 -9.88 -11.89 -2.14
C LEU A 47 -9.25 -10.57 -2.60
N THR A 48 -7.99 -10.59 -3.02
CA THR A 48 -7.27 -9.38 -3.46
C THR A 48 -8.04 -8.66 -4.56
N GLN A 49 -8.50 -9.38 -5.59
CA GLN A 49 -9.16 -8.76 -6.73
C GLN A 49 -10.56 -8.21 -6.39
N ARG A 50 -11.27 -8.83 -5.45
CA ARG A 50 -12.52 -8.28 -4.91
C ARG A 50 -12.29 -6.99 -4.11
N LEU A 51 -11.23 -6.93 -3.30
CA LEU A 51 -10.85 -5.70 -2.59
C LEU A 51 -10.50 -4.56 -3.55
N LEU A 52 -9.96 -4.89 -4.72
CA LEU A 52 -9.70 -3.95 -5.81
C LEU A 52 -10.95 -3.59 -6.63
N GLY A 53 -12.13 -4.07 -6.24
CA GLY A 53 -13.39 -3.82 -6.95
C GLY A 53 -13.50 -4.49 -8.32
N LYS A 54 -12.60 -5.43 -8.67
CA LYS A 54 -12.63 -6.08 -9.98
C LYS A 54 -13.67 -7.20 -10.01
N ASN A 55 -14.37 -7.32 -11.13
CA ASN A 55 -15.24 -8.47 -11.37
C ASN A 55 -14.42 -9.76 -11.39
N VAL A 56 -14.88 -10.75 -10.64
CA VAL A 56 -14.17 -12.03 -10.50
C VAL A 56 -14.94 -13.12 -11.24
N ASN A 57 -14.49 -13.46 -12.44
CA ASN A 57 -14.89 -14.69 -13.09
C ASN A 57 -14.14 -15.87 -12.46
N LEU A 58 -14.86 -16.80 -11.85
CA LEU A 58 -14.27 -17.94 -11.14
C LEU A 58 -13.85 -19.07 -12.10
N SER A 59 -14.49 -19.20 -13.26
CA SER A 59 -14.20 -20.28 -14.21
C SER A 59 -12.89 -20.09 -14.99
N GLU A 60 -12.37 -18.87 -15.04
CA GLU A 60 -11.16 -18.51 -15.80
C GLU A 60 -9.92 -18.35 -14.89
N ARG A 61 -10.04 -18.65 -13.59
CA ARG A 61 -8.96 -18.38 -12.64
C ARG A 61 -8.06 -19.56 -12.36
N HIS A 62 -6.77 -19.26 -12.41
CA HIS A 62 -5.69 -20.10 -11.92
C HIS A 62 -5.11 -19.49 -10.65
N SER A 63 -4.56 -20.35 -9.78
CA SER A 63 -3.78 -19.88 -8.63
C SER A 63 -2.60 -19.06 -9.13
N THR A 64 -2.29 -17.97 -8.43
CA THR A 64 -1.08 -17.18 -8.72
C THR A 64 0.16 -18.06 -8.59
N ASP A 65 0.99 -18.06 -9.63
CA ASP A 65 2.36 -18.58 -9.57
C ASP A 65 3.31 -17.41 -9.29
N GLY A 66 4.17 -17.55 -8.28
CA GLY A 66 5.05 -16.46 -7.83
C GLY A 66 4.35 -15.35 -7.02
N ILE A 67 4.78 -14.09 -7.24
CA ILE A 67 4.35 -12.90 -6.49
C ILE A 67 3.49 -12.01 -7.39
N ASP A 68 2.32 -11.62 -6.89
CA ASP A 68 1.41 -10.69 -7.57
C ASP A 68 1.29 -9.39 -6.74
N VAL A 69 1.57 -8.25 -7.36
CA VAL A 69 1.64 -6.94 -6.71
C VAL A 69 0.66 -5.99 -7.37
N HIS A 70 -0.24 -5.41 -6.57
CA HIS A 70 -1.18 -4.38 -6.99
C HIS A 70 -0.87 -3.07 -6.26
N ILE A 71 -0.85 -1.96 -7.00
CA ILE A 71 -0.67 -0.61 -6.46
C ILE A 71 -1.90 0.20 -6.82
N GLU A 72 -2.71 0.54 -5.82
CA GLU A 72 -3.87 1.40 -5.99
C GLU A 72 -3.63 2.73 -5.29
N CYS A 73 -3.92 3.81 -6.02
CA CYS A 73 -3.92 5.17 -5.50
C CYS A 73 -5.36 5.67 -5.51
N SER A 74 -5.88 6.05 -4.34
CA SER A 74 -7.23 6.59 -4.23
C SER A 74 -7.18 7.96 -3.59
N LYS A 75 -8.02 8.87 -4.08
CA LYS A 75 -8.21 10.18 -3.47
C LYS A 75 -9.38 10.10 -2.50
N VAL A 76 -9.12 10.42 -1.25
CA VAL A 76 -10.14 10.50 -0.22
C VAL A 76 -10.31 11.96 0.21
N SER A 77 -11.55 12.44 0.17
CA SER A 77 -11.91 13.70 0.80
C SER A 77 -11.92 13.47 2.31
N LEU A 78 -10.98 14.06 3.03
CA LEU A 78 -10.90 13.91 4.49
C LEU A 78 -12.02 14.65 5.23
N SER A 79 -12.71 15.58 4.58
CA SER A 79 -13.85 16.30 5.16
C SER A 79 -15.17 15.55 5.01
N THR A 80 -15.37 14.86 3.88
CA THR A 80 -16.63 14.14 3.58
C THR A 80 -16.51 12.63 3.76
N GLY A 81 -15.29 12.09 3.83
CA GLY A 81 -15.03 10.65 3.87
C GLY A 81 -15.25 9.95 2.52
N GLU A 82 -15.51 10.71 1.45
CA GLU A 82 -15.82 10.17 0.13
C GLU A 82 -14.55 9.82 -0.63
N TRP A 83 -14.58 8.66 -1.28
CA TRP A 83 -13.52 8.17 -2.15
C TRP A 83 -13.85 8.56 -3.59
N THR A 84 -12.93 9.25 -4.26
CA THR A 84 -12.98 9.43 -5.71
C THR A 84 -11.99 8.46 -6.34
N THR A 85 -12.53 7.45 -7.00
CA THR A 85 -11.76 6.56 -7.85
C THR A 85 -11.45 7.32 -9.14
N GLN A 86 -10.18 7.53 -9.47
CA GLN A 86 -9.84 8.00 -10.81
C GLN A 86 -10.02 6.80 -11.75
N GLU A 87 -11.04 6.84 -12.61
CA GLU A 87 -11.06 5.96 -13.78
C GLU A 87 -9.84 6.31 -14.65
N LYS A 88 -9.12 5.27 -15.09
CA LYS A 88 -7.98 5.41 -16.01
C LYS A 88 -8.45 5.66 -17.43
#